data_AF-A0A660PFP8-F1
#
_entry.id   AF-A0A660PFP8-F1
#
_cell.length_a   1.000
_cell.length_b   1.000
_cell.length_c   1.000
_cell.angle_alpha   90.00
_cell.angle_beta   90.00
_cell.angle_gamma   90.00
#
_symmetry.space_group_name_H-M   'P 1'
#
loop_
_entity.id
_entity.type
_entity.pdbx_description
1 polymer ?
#
loop_
_entity_poly.entity_id
_entity_poly.type
_entity_poly.pdbx_seq_one_letter_code
_entity_poly.pdbx_strand_id
1 'polypeptide(L)'
;MNVYWRLLKYIKPHLALFVLAVICMFFLALTSGVSLTTIVPITNIVFEPNDTLSYSDTINYKTSFKDILKLDKKAILSVIGGKTRLDKLTRVGILLILIFLIKNIFFFGQKYLTVRVEQGIVRDIRNDVYLKYHSLPLSFFHGKRSGELISRLTNDVT
;
A
#
# COMPACT_ATOMS: atom_id res chain seq x y z
N MET A 1 13.51 -26.57 15.75
CA MET A 1 13.37 -25.28 15.04
C MET A 1 12.80 -25.37 13.60
N ASN A 2 12.41 -26.55 13.09
CA ASN A 2 12.01 -26.72 11.67
C ASN A 2 10.55 -26.37 11.33
N VAL A 3 9.73 -25.99 12.33
CA VAL A 3 8.28 -25.78 12.15
C VAL A 3 7.99 -24.52 11.33
N TYR A 4 8.67 -23.40 11.61
CA TYR A 4 8.51 -22.14 10.88
C TYR A 4 8.84 -22.28 9.39
N TRP A 5 9.89 -23.03 9.07
CA TRP A 5 10.29 -23.28 7.69
C TRP A 5 9.25 -24.09 6.91
N ARG A 6 8.53 -25.00 7.59
CA ARG A 6 7.46 -25.77 6.99
C ARG A 6 6.25 -24.90 6.66
N LEU A 7 5.89 -23.96 7.54
CA LEU A 7 4.82 -22.98 7.32
C LEU A 7 5.16 -22.03 6.18
N LEU A 8 6.40 -21.54 6.10
CA LEU A 8 6.87 -20.68 5.01
C LEU A 8 6.76 -21.34 3.62
N LYS A 9 6.76 -22.67 3.54
CA LYS A 9 6.57 -23.39 2.26
C LYS A 9 5.18 -23.16 1.66
N TYR A 10 4.15 -22.90 2.47
CA TYR A 10 2.79 -22.60 2.01
C TYR A 10 2.67 -21.24 1.31
N ILE A 11 3.66 -20.36 1.48
CA ILE A 11 3.70 -19.06 0.79
C ILE A 11 4.11 -19.23 -0.67
N LYS A 12 4.88 -20.27 -1.03
CA LYS A 12 5.42 -20.49 -2.39
C LYS A 12 4.38 -20.36 -3.52
N PRO A 13 3.20 -21.01 -3.47
CA PRO A 13 2.20 -20.89 -4.54
C PRO A 13 1.63 -19.46 -4.68
N HIS A 14 1.58 -18.69 -3.58
CA HIS A 14 1.04 -17.31 -3.56
C HIS A 14 2.14 -16.24 -3.68
N LEU A 15 3.37 -16.63 -3.99
CA LEU A 15 4.54 -15.74 -3.95
C LEU A 15 4.46 -14.59 -4.96
N ALA A 16 3.90 -14.83 -6.16
CA ALA A 16 3.71 -13.79 -7.15
C ALA A 16 2.79 -12.66 -6.64
N LEU A 17 1.69 -13.03 -5.97
CA LEU A 17 0.75 -12.08 -5.37
C LEU A 17 1.38 -11.37 -4.17
N PHE A 18 2.16 -12.09 -3.36
CA PHE A 18 2.88 -11.50 -2.23
C PHE A 18 3.93 -10.47 -2.69
N VAL A 19 4.75 -10.80 -3.69
CA VAL A 19 5.75 -9.87 -4.25
C VAL A 19 5.06 -8.63 -4.82
N LEU A 20 3.94 -8.80 -5.52
CA LEU A 20 3.15 -7.68 -6.03
C LEU A 20 2.59 -6.81 -4.88
N ALA A 21 2.15 -7.41 -3.77
CA ALA A 21 1.72 -6.67 -2.58
C ALA A 21 2.87 -5.87 -1.96
N VAL A 22 4.07 -6.44 -1.88
CA VAL A 22 5.28 -5.78 -1.39
C VAL A 22 5.68 -4.60 -2.31
N ILE A 23 5.58 -4.77 -3.62
CA ILE A 23 5.81 -3.67 -4.57
C ILE A 23 4.80 -2.53 -4.34
N CYS A 24 3.50 -2.85 -4.20
CA CYS A 24 2.49 -1.85 -3.87
C CYS A 24 2.77 -1.16 -2.52
N MET A 25 3.25 -1.91 -1.53
CA MET A 25 3.63 -1.37 -0.22
C MET A 25 4.80 -0.40 -0.33
N PHE A 26 5.79 -0.69 -1.17
CA PHE A 26 6.91 0.22 -1.44
C PHE A 26 6.44 1.53 -2.08
N PHE A 27 5.58 1.47 -3.09
CA PHE A 27 5.00 2.67 -3.72
C PHE A 27 4.12 3.47 -2.75
N LEU A 28 3.35 2.80 -1.90
CA LEU A 28 2.56 3.42 -0.85
C LEU A 28 3.45 4.15 0.17
N ALA A 29 4.58 3.57 0.56
CA ALA A 29 5.55 4.18 1.45
C ALA A 29 6.15 5.45 0.85
N LEU A 30 6.57 5.41 -0.43
CA LEU A 30 7.04 6.59 -1.16
C LEU A 30 5.99 7.71 -1.17
N THR A 31 4.75 7.37 -1.52
CA THR A 31 3.66 8.36 -1.62
C THR A 31 3.29 8.95 -0.25
N SER A 32 3.40 8.16 0.82
CA SER A 32 3.15 8.63 2.18
C SER A 32 4.18 9.66 2.65
N GLY A 33 5.45 9.52 2.24
CA GLY A 33 6.49 10.54 2.48
C GLY A 33 6.18 11.87 1.78
N VAL A 34 5.78 11.81 0.51
CA VAL A 34 5.39 13.01 -0.26
C VAL A 34 4.24 13.75 0.41
N SER A 35 3.19 13.03 0.84
CA SER A 35 2.02 13.62 1.53
C SER A 35 2.40 14.46 2.75
N LEU A 36 3.45 14.06 3.48
CA LEU A 36 3.89 14.76 4.69
C LEU A 36 4.67 16.03 4.32
N THR A 37 5.47 15.99 3.25
CA THR A 37 6.19 17.17 2.74
C THR A 37 5.28 18.23 2.10
N THR A 38 4.12 17.84 1.57
CA THR A 38 3.16 18.77 0.94
C THR A 38 2.44 19.67 1.95
N ILE A 39 2.48 19.38 3.26
CA ILE A 39 1.86 20.23 4.27
C ILE A 39 2.53 21.63 4.33
N VAL A 40 3.86 21.69 4.21
CA VAL A 40 4.65 22.92 4.31
C VAL A 40 4.27 23.96 3.25
N PRO A 41 4.24 23.64 1.94
CA PRO A 41 3.86 24.62 0.93
C PRO A 41 2.40 25.08 1.06
N ILE A 42 1.48 24.22 1.54
CA ILE A 42 0.08 24.61 1.77
C ILE A 42 0.01 25.64 2.90
N THR A 43 0.68 25.37 4.02
CA THR A 43 0.75 26.30 5.15
C THR A 43 1.31 27.65 4.70
N ASN A 44 2.40 27.68 3.94
CA ASN A 44 2.99 28.95 3.50
C ASN A 44 2.09 29.70 2.51
N ILE A 45 1.40 29.02 1.58
CA ILE A 45 0.47 29.67 0.64
C ILE A 45 -0.77 30.24 1.36
N VAL A 46 -1.24 29.55 2.39
CA VAL A 46 -2.44 29.94 3.16
C VAL A 46 -2.13 31.03 4.17
N PHE A 47 -1.00 30.95 4.89
CA PHE A 47 -0.72 31.76 6.07
C PHE A 47 0.36 32.85 5.90
N GLU A 48 1.19 32.85 4.85
CA GLU A 48 2.17 33.94 4.59
C GLU A 48 1.67 34.88 3.47
N PRO A 49 1.15 36.08 3.82
CA PRO A 49 0.71 37.10 2.85
C PRO A 49 1.88 38.02 2.42
N ASN A 50 3.09 37.48 2.22
CA ASN A 50 4.25 38.32 1.91
C ASN A 50 4.39 38.54 0.39
N ASP A 51 4.20 39.78 -0.05
CA ASP A 51 4.30 40.33 -1.41
C ASP A 51 5.70 40.25 -2.07
N THR A 52 6.56 39.30 -1.72
CA THR A 52 7.96 39.27 -2.21
C THR A 52 8.28 38.13 -3.15
N LEU A 53 7.43 37.87 -4.15
CA LEU A 53 7.82 37.08 -5.33
C LEU A 53 7.56 37.85 -6.62
N SER A 54 8.20 39.03 -6.74
CA SER A 54 8.72 39.49 -8.03
C SER A 54 9.83 38.53 -8.44
N TYR A 55 9.61 37.73 -9.47
CA TYR A 55 10.63 37.38 -10.46
C TYR A 55 9.90 36.79 -11.68
N SER A 56 10.21 37.38 -12.83
CA SER A 56 10.08 36.78 -14.16
C SER A 56 10.72 35.37 -14.12
N ASP A 57 10.19 34.37 -14.80
CA ASP A 57 10.41 34.22 -16.23
C ASP A 57 9.42 33.22 -16.81
N THR A 58 9.05 33.48 -18.07
CA THR A 58 8.54 32.50 -19.02
C THR A 58 9.46 31.27 -19.07
N ILE A 59 9.14 30.20 -18.36
CA ILE A 59 9.77 28.91 -18.63
C ILE A 59 8.73 27.98 -19.25
N ASN A 60 8.89 27.83 -20.56
CA ASN A 60 8.34 26.75 -21.37
C ASN A 60 9.05 25.43 -20.97
N TYR A 61 8.83 24.96 -19.74
CA TYR A 61 9.41 23.72 -19.25
C TYR A 61 8.51 22.57 -19.64
N LYS A 62 8.97 21.78 -20.61
CA LYS A 62 8.42 20.46 -20.92
C LYS A 62 8.62 19.58 -19.68
N THR A 63 7.60 19.53 -18.81
CA THR A 63 7.62 18.84 -17.52
C THR A 63 7.87 17.35 -17.71
N SER A 64 9.09 16.92 -17.41
CA SER A 64 9.49 15.52 -17.38
C SER A 64 9.34 14.96 -15.97
N PHE A 65 8.72 13.78 -15.86
CA PHE A 65 8.51 13.05 -14.60
C PHE A 65 9.81 12.84 -13.79
N LYS A 66 10.96 12.90 -14.49
CA LYS A 66 12.31 12.74 -13.94
C LYS A 66 12.77 13.90 -13.05
N ASP A 67 12.19 15.09 -13.21
CA ASP A 67 12.60 16.30 -12.45
C ASP A 67 11.84 16.44 -11.14
N ILE A 68 10.62 15.91 -11.08
CA ILE A 68 9.82 15.78 -9.85
C ILE A 68 10.47 14.75 -8.91
N LEU A 69 11.07 13.68 -9.48
CA LEU A 69 11.74 12.63 -8.73
C LEU A 69 13.07 13.07 -8.07
N LYS A 70 13.66 14.20 -8.49
CA LYS A 70 14.95 14.70 -7.99
C LYS A 70 14.85 15.58 -6.73
N LEU A 71 13.64 15.79 -6.18
CA LEU A 71 13.41 16.57 -4.95
C LEU A 71 14.05 17.97 -4.96
N ASP A 72 14.23 18.58 -6.14
CA ASP A 72 14.77 19.94 -6.23
C ASP A 72 13.66 20.95 -5.96
N LYS A 73 13.89 21.87 -5.01
CA LYS A 73 12.93 22.91 -4.60
C LYS A 73 12.42 23.74 -5.78
N LYS A 74 13.21 23.86 -6.85
CA LYS A 74 12.86 24.61 -8.08
C LYS A 74 11.85 23.89 -8.98
N ALA A 75 11.83 22.55 -9.00
CA ALA A 75 10.88 21.76 -9.79
C ALA A 75 9.46 21.78 -9.17
N ILE A 76 9.39 21.85 -7.84
CA ILE A 76 8.13 22.01 -7.11
C ILE A 76 7.56 23.42 -7.34
N LEU A 77 8.42 24.44 -7.38
CA LEU A 77 8.01 25.84 -7.58
C LEU A 77 7.45 26.11 -9.00
N SER A 78 7.96 25.45 -10.04
CA SER A 78 7.50 25.65 -11.42
C SER A 78 6.14 25.02 -11.71
N VAL A 79 5.81 23.88 -11.08
CA VAL A 79 4.47 23.28 -11.13
C VAL A 79 3.45 24.15 -10.40
N ILE A 80 3.86 24.83 -9.33
CA ILE A 80 3.03 25.73 -8.51
C ILE A 80 2.99 27.17 -9.08
N GLY A 81 3.76 27.47 -10.13
CA GLY A 81 3.82 28.79 -10.77
C GLY A 81 2.52 29.18 -11.48
N GLY A 82 1.71 30.02 -10.84
CA GLY A 82 0.56 30.72 -11.41
C GLY A 82 0.74 32.24 -11.31
N LYS A 83 0.19 32.98 -12.27
CA LYS A 83 0.26 34.45 -12.31
C LYS A 83 -0.46 35.10 -11.12
N THR A 84 -1.49 34.42 -10.58
CA THR A 84 -2.35 34.93 -9.50
C THR A 84 -2.33 33.99 -8.28
N ARG A 85 -2.46 34.51 -7.04
CA ARG A 85 -2.52 33.71 -5.80
C ARG A 85 -3.59 32.61 -5.84
N LEU A 86 -4.77 32.93 -6.39
CA LEU A 86 -5.87 31.97 -6.54
C LEU A 86 -5.53 30.82 -7.50
N ASP A 87 -4.79 31.10 -8.57
CA ASP A 87 -4.31 30.07 -9.53
C ASP A 87 -3.30 29.12 -8.87
N LYS A 88 -2.45 29.64 -7.97
CA LYS A 88 -1.50 28.81 -7.21
C LYS A 88 -2.24 27.87 -6.25
N LEU A 89 -3.23 28.39 -5.52
CA LEU A 89 -3.99 27.62 -4.54
C LEU A 89 -4.84 26.53 -5.20
N THR A 90 -5.53 26.84 -6.29
CA THR A 90 -6.33 25.86 -7.05
C THR A 90 -5.45 24.76 -7.63
N ARG A 91 -4.29 25.10 -8.21
CA ARG A 91 -3.38 24.10 -8.80
C ARG A 91 -2.76 23.17 -7.75
N VAL A 92 -2.38 23.70 -6.58
CA VAL A 92 -1.90 22.87 -5.45
C VAL A 92 -3.02 21.97 -4.92
N GLY A 93 -4.25 22.49 -4.80
CA GLY A 93 -5.41 21.69 -4.39
C GLY A 93 -5.68 20.51 -5.32
N ILE A 94 -5.67 20.75 -6.64
CA ILE A 94 -5.86 19.70 -7.66
C ILE A 94 -4.74 18.65 -7.58
N LEU A 95 -3.48 19.10 -7.45
CA LEU A 95 -2.33 18.20 -7.35
C LEU A 95 -2.39 17.33 -6.08
N LEU A 96 -2.85 17.89 -4.97
CA LEU A 96 -3.06 17.15 -3.73
C LEU A 96 -4.14 16.09 -3.89
N ILE A 97 -5.30 16.44 -4.47
CA ILE A 97 -6.35 15.46 -4.75
C ILE A 97 -5.81 14.30 -5.60
N LEU A 98 -5.02 14.61 -6.64
CA LEU A 98 -4.44 13.59 -7.51
C LEU A 98 -3.46 12.66 -6.75
N ILE A 99 -2.58 13.23 -5.92
CA ILE A 99 -1.65 12.46 -5.08
C ILE A 99 -2.40 11.55 -4.10
N PHE A 100 -3.44 12.09 -3.44
CA PHE A 100 -4.22 11.30 -2.49
C PHE A 100 -5.04 10.22 -3.20
N LEU A 101 -5.53 10.47 -4.41
CA LEU A 101 -6.23 9.47 -5.21
C LEU A 101 -5.28 8.31 -5.57
N ILE A 102 -4.08 8.62 -6.07
CA ILE A 102 -3.05 7.63 -6.39
C ILE A 102 -2.65 6.84 -5.13
N LYS A 103 -2.44 7.54 -4.00
CA LYS A 103 -2.16 6.91 -2.70
C LYS A 103 -3.23 5.90 -2.32
N ASN A 104 -4.51 6.28 -2.45
CA ASN A 104 -5.63 5.40 -2.10
C ASN A 104 -5.73 4.18 -3.02
N ILE A 105 -5.41 4.33 -4.31
CA ILE A 105 -5.37 3.20 -5.25
C ILE A 105 -4.30 2.19 -4.83
N PHE A 106 -3.07 2.64 -4.55
CA PHE A 106 -2.01 1.76 -4.08
C PHE A 106 -2.30 1.15 -2.70
N PHE A 107 -2.92 1.93 -1.80
CA PHE A 107 -3.37 1.44 -0.50
C PHE A 107 -4.39 0.32 -0.64
N PHE A 108 -5.42 0.52 -1.48
CA PHE A 108 -6.42 -0.50 -1.76
C PHE A 108 -5.80 -1.75 -2.39
N GLY A 109 -4.92 -1.57 -3.39
CA GLY A 109 -4.20 -2.68 -4.02
C GLY A 109 -3.37 -3.48 -3.03
N GLN A 110 -2.54 -2.82 -2.22
CA GLN A 110 -1.72 -3.47 -1.20
C GLN A 110 -2.58 -4.24 -0.20
N LYS A 111 -3.67 -3.64 0.31
CA LYS A 111 -4.62 -4.27 1.23
C LYS A 111 -5.27 -5.50 0.59
N TYR A 112 -5.84 -5.36 -0.61
CA TYR A 112 -6.54 -6.43 -1.30
C TYR A 112 -5.63 -7.63 -1.56
N LEU A 113 -4.42 -7.39 -2.09
CA LEU A 113 -3.47 -8.45 -2.39
C LEU A 113 -3.00 -9.16 -1.12
N THR A 114 -2.76 -8.41 -0.04
CA THR A 114 -2.34 -8.99 1.25
C THR A 114 -3.41 -9.93 1.79
N VAL A 115 -4.67 -9.48 1.86
CA VAL A 115 -5.79 -10.33 2.32
C VAL A 115 -5.98 -11.53 1.39
N ARG A 116 -5.83 -11.35 0.08
CA ARG A 116 -5.95 -12.44 -0.91
C ARG A 116 -4.93 -13.54 -0.66
N VAL A 117 -3.69 -13.17 -0.32
CA VAL A 117 -2.58 -14.09 0.02
C VAL A 117 -2.84 -14.77 1.35
N GLU A 118 -3.18 -14.02 2.40
CA GLU A 118 -3.49 -14.55 3.73
C GLU A 118 -4.58 -15.63 3.67
N GLN A 119 -5.71 -15.31 3.03
CA GLN A 119 -6.82 -16.24 2.88
C GLN A 119 -6.50 -17.44 1.98
N GLY A 120 -5.58 -17.26 1.02
CA GLY A 120 -5.07 -18.34 0.18
C GLY A 120 -4.26 -19.34 1.01
N ILE A 121 -3.35 -18.85 1.84
CA ILE A 121 -2.51 -19.69 2.71
C ILE A 121 -3.35 -20.44 3.74
N VAL A 122 -4.27 -19.75 4.41
CA VAL A 122 -5.19 -20.37 5.41
C VAL A 122 -6.01 -21.48 4.77
N ARG A 123 -6.50 -21.27 3.54
CA ARG A 123 -7.24 -22.28 2.79
C ARG A 123 -6.40 -23.51 2.50
N ASP A 124 -5.16 -23.32 2.05
CA ASP A 124 -4.28 -24.44 1.70
C ASP A 124 -3.94 -25.27 2.94
N ILE A 125 -3.68 -24.63 4.08
CA ILE A 125 -3.46 -25.31 5.36
C ILE A 125 -4.71 -26.09 5.78
N ARG A 126 -5.90 -25.47 5.67
CA ARG A 126 -7.17 -26.12 6.02
C ARG A 126 -7.43 -27.35 5.16
N ASN A 127 -7.14 -27.27 3.87
CA ASN A 127 -7.30 -28.41 2.95
C ASN A 127 -6.36 -29.56 3.31
N ASP A 128 -5.09 -29.28 3.61
CA ASP A 128 -4.13 -30.33 3.99
C ASP A 128 -4.51 -31.02 5.30
N VAL A 129 -4.97 -30.26 6.29
CA VAL A 129 -5.47 -30.83 7.57
C VAL A 129 -6.73 -31.66 7.33
N TYR A 130 -7.66 -31.17 6.50
CA TYR A 130 -8.90 -31.88 6.17
C TYR A 130 -8.62 -33.22 5.46
N LEU A 131 -7.74 -33.21 4.45
CA LEU A 131 -7.29 -34.43 3.76
C LEU A 131 -6.64 -35.40 4.74
N LYS A 132 -5.83 -34.90 5.67
CA LYS A 132 -5.21 -35.74 6.69
C LYS A 132 -6.26 -36.39 7.60
N TYR A 133 -7.26 -35.64 8.06
CA TYR A 133 -8.34 -36.19 8.88
C TYR A 133 -9.12 -37.28 8.16
N HIS A 134 -9.42 -37.10 6.86
CA HIS A 134 -10.12 -38.14 6.08
C HIS A 134 -9.31 -39.43 5.90
N SER A 135 -7.99 -39.35 5.95
CA SER A 135 -7.10 -40.53 5.87
C SER A 135 -6.94 -41.30 7.18
N LEU A 136 -7.47 -40.80 8.30
CA LEU A 136 -7.29 -41.42 9.62
C LEU A 136 -8.28 -42.57 9.86
N PRO A 137 -7.87 -43.64 10.56
CA PRO A 137 -8.75 -44.77 10.88
C PRO A 137 -9.82 -44.37 11.89
N LEU A 138 -10.95 -45.09 11.88
CA LEU A 138 -12.08 -44.84 12.78
C LEU A 138 -11.71 -44.87 14.27
N SER A 139 -10.68 -45.63 14.64
CA SER A 139 -10.14 -45.69 16.00
C SER A 139 -9.62 -44.34 16.52
N PHE A 140 -9.11 -43.46 15.64
CA PHE A 140 -8.68 -42.12 16.01
C PHE A 140 -9.85 -41.26 16.51
N PHE A 141 -11.04 -41.48 15.96
CA PHE A 141 -12.24 -40.70 16.27
C PHE A 141 -12.99 -41.21 17.51
N HIS A 142 -12.76 -42.47 17.93
CA HIS A 142 -13.47 -43.10 19.05
C HIS A 142 -13.22 -42.43 20.42
N GLY A 143 -12.18 -41.59 20.54
CA GLY A 143 -11.83 -40.87 21.78
C GLY A 143 -11.86 -39.34 21.67
N LYS A 144 -12.37 -38.79 20.56
CA LYS A 144 -12.36 -37.34 20.31
C LYS A 144 -13.77 -36.84 20.01
N ARG A 145 -14.16 -35.75 20.67
CA ARG A 145 -15.45 -35.10 20.37
C ARG A 145 -15.39 -34.49 18.98
N SER A 146 -16.39 -34.74 18.14
CA SER A 146 -16.46 -34.15 16.78
C SER A 146 -16.34 -32.62 16.81
N GLY A 147 -16.90 -31.96 17.83
CA GLY A 147 -16.76 -30.51 18.03
C GLY A 147 -15.32 -30.04 18.29
N GLU A 148 -14.49 -30.85 18.97
CA GLU A 148 -13.06 -30.54 19.17
C GLU A 148 -12.31 -30.56 17.83
N LEU A 149 -12.60 -31.55 16.98
CA LEU A 149 -11.96 -31.68 15.66
C LEU A 149 -12.34 -30.53 14.72
N ILE A 150 -13.63 -30.15 14.72
CA ILE A 150 -14.13 -29.00 13.96
C ILE A 150 -13.49 -27.72 14.47
N SER A 151 -13.45 -27.50 15.78
CA SER A 151 -12.85 -26.30 16.37
C SER A 151 -11.36 -26.18 16.02
N ARG A 152 -10.60 -27.27 16.01
CA ARG A 152 -9.18 -27.21 15.59
C ARG A 152 -9.04 -26.83 14.12
N LEU A 153 -9.96 -27.27 13.26
CA LEU A 153 -9.90 -26.96 11.83
C LEU A 153 -10.33 -25.51 11.52
N THR A 154 -11.28 -24.97 12.27
CA THR A 154 -11.84 -23.63 12.01
C THR A 154 -11.16 -22.54 12.84
N ASN A 155 -10.74 -22.84 14.07
CA ASN A 155 -10.24 -21.86 15.03
C ASN A 155 -8.71 -21.85 15.13
N ASP A 156 -8.04 -23.01 15.06
CA ASP A 156 -6.57 -23.05 15.18
C ASP A 156 -5.85 -22.76 13.84
N VAL A 157 -6.56 -22.83 12.71
CA VAL A 157 -6.01 -22.59 11.36
C VAL A 157 -6.22 -21.15 10.88
N THR A 158 -7.18 -20.43 11.47
CA THR A 158 -7.56 -19.05 11.08
C THR A 158 -6.80 -18.04 11.91
#